data_AF-A0A932GWN4-F1
#
_entry.id   AF-A0A932GWN4-F1
#
_cell.length_a   1.000
_cell.length_b   1.000
_cell.length_c   1.000
_cell.angle_alpha   90.00
_cell.angle_beta   90.00
_cell.angle_gamma   90.00
#
_symmetry.space_group_name_H-M   'P 1'
#
loop_
_entity.id
_entity.type
_entity.pdbx_description
1 polymer ?
#
loop_
_entity_poly.entity_id
_entity_poly.type
_entity_poly.pdbx_seq_one_letter_code
_entity_poly.pdbx_strand_id
1 'polypeptide(L)'
;MQYLERTSDTSLIQIRLEQSRLVIDFTADKRRGLKEGEKVRFTVRQIAGGFAPFSYQWDFGDGDISTDENPTHSYKTAGSYAVSLTVTDDRGNADTQTRIDYITVIPGWSAGSIASGAWNGLVTFGQIVANIFIWTGIFSPVWVVIGGIILYYWRRRHRKQVQ
;
A
#
# COMPACT_ATOMS: atom_id res chain seq x y z
N MET A 1 7.25 7.03 66.08
CA MET A 1 8.59 6.67 65.58
C MET A 1 8.44 5.53 64.59
N GLN A 2 8.84 5.82 63.36
CA GLN A 2 9.21 4.94 62.24
C GLN A 2 8.32 3.73 61.90
N TYR A 3 7.52 4.00 60.87
CA TYR A 3 7.20 3.11 59.74
C TYR A 3 8.48 2.50 59.13
N LEU A 4 8.30 1.46 58.29
CA LEU A 4 9.30 0.64 57.55
C LEU A 4 9.63 -0.65 58.35
N GLU A 5 9.56 -1.89 57.84
CA GLU A 5 10.15 -2.44 56.61
C GLU A 5 9.53 -3.82 56.27
N ARG A 6 8.43 -3.89 55.50
CA ARG A 6 7.96 -5.19 54.93
C ARG A 6 7.50 -5.03 53.48
N THR A 7 8.41 -4.67 52.58
CA THR A 7 8.16 -4.78 51.12
C THR A 7 9.41 -5.13 50.29
N SER A 8 10.60 -5.26 50.89
CA SER A 8 11.87 -5.42 50.16
C SER A 8 12.01 -6.79 49.49
N ASP A 9 11.66 -7.87 50.18
CA ASP A 9 11.91 -9.24 49.69
C ASP A 9 10.99 -9.67 48.54
N THR A 10 9.73 -9.23 48.56
CA THR A 10 8.80 -9.47 47.46
C THR A 10 9.18 -8.68 46.20
N SER A 11 9.86 -7.55 46.36
CA SER A 11 10.31 -6.71 45.24
C SER A 11 11.55 -7.32 44.55
N LEU A 12 12.48 -7.91 45.30
CA LEU A 12 13.71 -8.49 44.75
C LEU A 12 13.48 -9.81 43.97
N ILE A 13 12.53 -10.64 44.40
CA ILE A 13 12.18 -11.88 43.69
C ILE A 13 11.42 -11.56 42.40
N GLN A 14 10.51 -10.59 42.41
CA GLN A 14 9.81 -10.15 41.19
C GLN A 14 10.76 -9.49 40.18
N ILE A 15 11.73 -8.69 40.63
CA ILE A 15 12.75 -8.11 39.74
C ILE A 15 13.63 -9.21 39.12
N ARG A 16 14.01 -10.24 39.89
CA ARG A 16 14.87 -11.33 39.41
C ARG A 16 14.17 -12.26 38.41
N LEU A 17 12.84 -12.40 38.49
CA LEU A 17 12.07 -13.24 37.57
C LEU A 17 11.76 -12.52 36.24
N GLU A 18 11.46 -11.22 36.26
CA GLU A 18 11.22 -10.44 35.03
C GLU A 18 12.47 -10.32 34.14
N GLN A 19 13.67 -10.32 34.74
CA GLN A 19 14.94 -10.22 34.01
C GLN A 19 15.34 -11.50 33.26
N SER A 20 14.68 -12.62 33.54
CA SER A 20 14.95 -13.91 32.89
C SER A 20 14.18 -14.13 31.59
N ARG A 21 13.10 -13.37 31.37
CA ARG A 21 12.31 -13.45 30.15
C ARG A 21 12.95 -12.56 29.08
N LEU A 22 13.34 -13.17 27.97
CA LEU A 22 13.72 -12.44 26.77
C LEU A 22 12.46 -11.74 26.22
N VAL A 23 12.52 -10.42 26.07
CA VAL A 23 11.45 -9.60 25.50
C VAL A 23 12.04 -8.78 24.38
N ILE A 24 11.47 -8.91 23.18
CA ILE A 24 11.94 -8.19 22.00
C ILE A 24 10.89 -7.22 21.45
N ASP A 25 11.37 -6.12 20.88
CA ASP A 25 10.56 -5.20 20.08
C ASP A 25 11.33 -4.71 18.86
N PHE A 26 10.65 -4.60 17.72
CA PHE A 26 11.25 -4.07 16.50
C PHE A 26 10.42 -2.98 15.83
N THR A 27 10.99 -2.33 14.81
CA THR A 27 10.24 -1.43 13.93
C THR A 27 10.79 -1.45 12.51
N ALA A 28 9.94 -1.08 11.56
CA ALA A 28 10.31 -0.73 10.20
C ALA A 28 10.24 0.80 9.99
N ASP A 29 11.11 1.31 9.11
CA ASP A 29 11.16 2.72 8.72
C ASP A 29 9.89 3.19 7.99
N LYS A 30 9.37 2.33 7.10
CA LYS A 30 8.15 2.56 6.34
C LYS A 30 7.27 1.33 6.40
N ARG A 31 5.97 1.54 6.68
CA ARG A 31 4.99 0.46 6.91
C ARG A 31 3.89 0.41 5.86
N ARG A 32 3.60 1.52 5.18
CA ARG A 32 2.49 1.62 4.23
C ARG A 32 2.89 2.42 3.00
N GLY A 33 2.21 2.17 1.88
CA GLY A 33 2.45 2.88 0.63
C GLY A 33 3.84 2.63 0.07
N LEU A 34 4.40 1.46 0.32
CA LEU A 34 5.63 1.01 -0.28
C LEU A 34 5.41 0.63 -1.73
N LYS A 35 6.25 1.12 -2.63
CA LYS A 35 6.20 0.64 -4.01
C LYS A 35 6.90 -0.72 -4.10
N GLU A 36 6.45 -1.53 -5.05
CA GLU A 36 7.17 -2.76 -5.42
C GLU A 36 8.66 -2.46 -5.68
N GLY A 37 9.55 -3.24 -5.08
CA GLY A 37 11.00 -3.09 -5.15
C GLY A 37 11.59 -1.97 -4.27
N GLU A 38 10.77 -1.21 -3.53
CA GLU A 38 11.26 -0.22 -2.57
C GLU A 38 11.88 -0.92 -1.35
N LYS A 39 13.06 -0.45 -0.91
CA LYS A 39 13.76 -1.01 0.26
C LYS A 39 13.17 -0.46 1.56
N VAL A 40 12.87 -1.36 2.49
CA VAL A 40 12.54 -1.07 3.90
C VAL A 40 13.70 -1.48 4.76
N ARG A 41 14.06 -0.66 5.74
CA ARG A 41 14.94 -1.06 6.82
C ARG A 41 14.15 -1.51 8.03
N PHE A 42 14.58 -2.61 8.62
CA PHE A 42 14.10 -3.12 9.89
C PHE A 42 15.14 -2.85 10.96
N THR A 43 14.66 -2.43 12.13
CA THR A 43 15.51 -2.07 13.27
C THR A 43 14.98 -2.74 14.53
N VAL A 44 15.85 -3.45 15.25
CA VAL A 44 15.52 -3.93 16.61
C VAL A 44 15.51 -2.72 17.55
N ARG A 45 14.40 -2.49 18.22
CA ARG A 45 14.24 -1.35 19.14
C ARG A 45 14.67 -1.69 20.55
N GLN A 46 14.32 -2.88 21.00
CA GLN A 46 14.57 -3.30 22.36
C GLN A 46 14.81 -4.80 22.41
N ILE A 47 15.80 -5.16 23.20
CA ILE A 47 16.01 -6.52 23.71
C ILE A 47 16.16 -6.34 25.22
N ALA A 48 15.22 -6.88 25.97
CA ALA A 48 15.25 -6.86 27.42
C ALA A 48 15.36 -8.29 27.96
N GLY A 49 16.21 -8.48 28.97
CA GLY A 49 16.53 -9.80 29.50
C GLY A 49 17.45 -10.61 28.57
N GLY A 50 17.55 -11.91 28.86
CA GLY A 50 18.39 -12.85 28.10
C GLY A 50 19.90 -12.69 28.32
N PHE A 51 20.66 -13.58 27.70
CA PHE A 51 22.13 -13.60 27.78
C PHE A 51 22.76 -13.45 26.39
N ALA A 52 23.51 -12.37 26.19
CA ALA A 52 24.27 -12.15 24.96
C ALA A 52 25.40 -13.21 24.80
N PRO A 53 25.84 -13.52 23.57
CA PRO A 53 25.41 -12.95 22.29
C PRO A 53 23.99 -13.36 21.86
N PHE A 54 23.34 -12.51 21.06
CA PHE A 54 22.02 -12.78 20.49
C PHE A 54 22.15 -13.14 19.00
N SER A 55 21.36 -14.10 18.55
CA SER A 55 21.17 -14.42 17.14
C SER A 55 19.78 -14.00 16.68
N TYR A 56 19.72 -13.42 15.48
CA TYR A 56 18.49 -12.87 14.89
C TYR A 56 18.01 -13.75 13.74
N GLN A 57 16.71 -13.91 13.62
CA GLN A 57 16.06 -14.50 12.47
C GLN A 57 14.82 -13.70 12.12
N TRP A 58 14.85 -13.09 10.94
CA TRP A 58 13.76 -12.34 10.35
C TRP A 58 13.04 -13.19 9.33
N ASP A 59 11.73 -13.17 9.38
CA ASP A 59 10.83 -13.65 8.33
C ASP A 59 9.97 -12.47 7.89
N PHE A 60 10.07 -12.09 6.62
CA PHE A 60 9.34 -10.94 6.07
C PHE A 60 7.94 -11.31 5.56
N GLY A 61 7.55 -12.59 5.61
CA GLY A 61 6.24 -13.08 5.19
C GLY A 61 6.07 -13.22 3.68
N ASP A 62 7.12 -13.00 2.89
CA ASP A 62 7.16 -13.22 1.45
C ASP A 62 8.01 -14.45 1.05
N GLY A 63 8.52 -15.18 2.04
CA GLY A 63 9.37 -16.36 1.88
C GLY A 63 10.88 -16.06 1.98
N ASP A 64 11.26 -14.78 2.00
CA ASP A 64 12.65 -14.38 2.23
C ASP A 64 12.92 -14.23 3.75
N ILE A 65 14.13 -14.63 4.16
CA ILE A 65 14.58 -14.56 5.55
C ILE A 65 15.91 -13.80 5.65
N SER A 66 16.20 -13.26 6.84
CA SER A 66 17.49 -12.64 7.14
C SER A 66 17.98 -12.98 8.55
N THR A 67 19.29 -13.05 8.72
CA THR A 67 19.94 -13.29 10.02
C THR A 67 20.67 -12.07 10.56
N ASP A 68 20.61 -10.95 9.85
CA ASP A 68 21.23 -9.71 10.29
C ASP A 68 20.43 -9.09 11.44
N GLU A 69 21.09 -8.34 12.32
CA GLU A 69 20.40 -7.63 13.40
C GLU A 69 19.43 -6.57 12.85
N ASN A 70 19.90 -5.75 11.89
CA ASN A 70 19.11 -4.66 11.30
C ASN A 70 19.10 -4.75 9.76
N PRO A 71 18.35 -5.69 9.17
CA PRO A 71 18.37 -5.93 7.74
C PRO A 71 17.63 -4.86 6.94
N THR A 72 17.94 -4.79 5.65
CA THR A 72 17.11 -4.11 4.65
C THR A 72 16.49 -5.13 3.72
N HIS A 73 15.18 -5.01 3.47
CA HIS A 73 14.44 -5.92 2.61
C HIS A 73 13.62 -5.17 1.56
N SER A 74 13.37 -5.78 0.41
CA SER A 74 12.55 -5.20 -0.66
C SER A 74 11.51 -6.21 -1.15
N TYR A 75 10.25 -5.82 -1.08
CA TYR A 75 9.13 -6.66 -1.49
C TYR A 75 8.89 -6.55 -2.99
N LYS A 76 8.86 -7.70 -3.69
CA LYS A 76 8.72 -7.76 -5.14
C LYS A 76 7.27 -7.67 -5.63
N THR A 77 6.31 -7.98 -4.75
CA THR A 77 4.90 -8.07 -5.09
C THR A 77 4.09 -7.14 -4.20
N ALA A 78 3.06 -6.51 -4.75
CA ALA A 78 2.09 -5.76 -3.96
C ALA A 78 1.29 -6.70 -3.04
N GLY A 79 1.05 -6.28 -1.80
CA GLY A 79 0.39 -7.09 -0.80
C GLY A 79 0.58 -6.56 0.62
N SER A 80 -0.09 -7.22 1.56
CA SER A 80 0.14 -7.04 2.99
C SER A 80 1.00 -8.19 3.50
N TYR A 81 2.05 -7.86 4.25
CA TYR A 81 3.02 -8.83 4.74
C TYR A 81 3.06 -8.83 6.27
N ALA A 82 3.05 -10.04 6.84
CA ALA A 82 3.30 -10.25 8.25
C ALA A 82 4.80 -10.41 8.47
N VAL A 83 5.37 -9.66 9.41
CA VAL A 83 6.81 -9.71 9.70
C VAL A 83 7.01 -10.34 11.07
N SER A 84 7.90 -11.33 11.13
CA SER A 84 8.31 -12.01 12.36
C SER A 84 9.79 -11.79 12.62
N LEU A 85 10.12 -11.47 13.86
CA LEU A 85 11.49 -11.46 14.37
C LEU A 85 11.58 -12.50 15.48
N THR A 86 12.51 -13.43 15.34
CA THR A 86 12.91 -14.34 16.40
C THR A 86 14.31 -13.99 16.85
N VAL A 87 14.50 -13.80 18.16
CA VAL A 87 15.82 -13.59 18.77
C VAL A 87 16.08 -14.75 19.70
N THR A 88 17.25 -15.36 19.58
CA THR A 88 17.72 -16.43 20.47
C THR A 88 18.95 -15.96 21.23
N ASP A 89 19.01 -16.27 22.52
CA ASP A 89 20.13 -15.96 23.40
C ASP A 89 21.14 -17.12 23.48
N ASP A 90 22.31 -16.89 24.08
CA ASP A 90 23.38 -17.88 24.20
C ASP A 90 23.01 -19.12 25.03
N ARG A 91 21.96 -19.01 25.85
CA ARG A 91 21.44 -20.12 26.67
C ARG A 91 20.31 -20.87 25.97
N GLY A 92 19.98 -20.53 24.74
CA GLY A 92 18.93 -21.14 23.94
C GLY A 92 17.52 -20.65 24.27
N ASN A 93 17.36 -19.57 25.03
CA ASN A 93 16.06 -18.92 25.17
C ASN A 93 15.75 -18.15 23.90
N ALA A 94 14.56 -18.35 23.35
CA ALA A 94 14.10 -17.62 22.19
C ALA A 94 12.81 -16.85 22.51
N ASP A 95 12.69 -15.65 21.94
CA ASP A 95 11.45 -14.88 21.89
C ASP A 95 11.13 -14.55 20.44
N THR A 96 9.85 -14.55 20.10
CA THR A 96 9.36 -14.31 18.74
C THR A 96 8.28 -13.24 18.77
N GLN A 97 8.55 -12.12 18.13
CA GLN A 97 7.57 -11.06 17.92
C GLN A 97 7.08 -11.11 16.48
N THR A 98 5.78 -11.34 16.30
CA THR A 98 5.12 -11.34 14.99
C THR A 98 4.15 -10.18 14.89
N ARG A 99 4.21 -9.43 13.80
CA ARG A 99 3.27 -8.35 13.48
C ARG A 99 2.55 -8.66 12.18
N ILE A 100 1.24 -8.91 12.30
CA ILE A 100 0.35 -9.20 11.18
C ILE A 100 0.06 -7.90 10.42
N ASP A 101 -0.04 -7.98 9.08
CA ASP A 101 -0.31 -6.83 8.20
C ASP A 101 0.59 -5.62 8.48
N TYR A 102 1.85 -5.89 8.82
CA TYR A 102 2.77 -4.87 9.30
C TYR A 102 3.29 -3.98 8.16
N ILE A 103 3.50 -4.57 6.99
CA ILE A 103 3.97 -3.87 5.79
C ILE A 103 2.92 -3.97 4.70
N THR A 104 2.54 -2.83 4.11
CA THR A 104 1.63 -2.75 2.96
C THR A 104 2.37 -2.18 1.75
N VAL A 105 2.46 -3.01 0.72
CA VAL A 105 3.09 -2.71 -0.58
C VAL A 105 2.01 -2.48 -1.61
N ILE A 106 2.12 -1.37 -2.33
CA ILE A 106 1.27 -0.97 -3.45
C ILE A 106 1.98 -1.27 -4.77
N PRO A 107 1.23 -1.60 -5.83
CA PRO A 107 1.82 -1.84 -7.14
C PRO A 107 2.56 -0.59 -7.62
N GLY A 108 3.71 -0.78 -8.28
CA GLY A 108 4.49 0.31 -8.84
C GLY A 108 3.76 1.08 -9.95
N TRP A 109 2.75 0.44 -10.53
CA TRP A 109 1.86 0.97 -11.56
C TRP A 109 0.46 1.19 -10.98
N SER A 110 0.10 2.44 -10.70
CA SER A 110 -1.29 2.77 -10.40
C SER A 110 -2.07 2.85 -11.71
N ALA A 111 -2.90 1.85 -12.01
CA ALA A 111 -3.86 1.88 -13.12
C ALA A 111 -4.90 3.04 -13.01
N GLY A 112 -4.84 3.85 -11.94
CA GLY A 112 -5.75 4.96 -11.66
C GLY A 112 -5.27 6.37 -12.07
N SER A 113 -4.04 6.58 -12.54
CA SER A 113 -3.59 7.93 -12.95
C SER A 113 -4.09 8.38 -14.34
N ILE A 114 -4.87 7.54 -15.03
CA ILE A 114 -5.65 7.94 -16.21
C ILE A 114 -7.10 8.33 -15.86
N ALA A 115 -7.54 8.23 -14.61
CA ALA A 115 -8.95 8.41 -14.24
C ALA A 115 -9.21 9.61 -13.30
N SER A 116 -8.91 10.82 -13.78
CA SER A 116 -9.66 12.03 -13.37
C SER A 116 -9.47 13.24 -14.30
N GLY A 117 -8.62 13.14 -15.33
CA GLY A 117 -8.49 14.15 -16.41
C GLY A 117 -8.80 13.65 -17.83
N ALA A 118 -9.04 12.35 -18.02
CA ALA A 118 -9.18 11.74 -19.35
C ALA A 118 -10.64 11.61 -19.82
N TRP A 119 -11.51 12.57 -19.53
CA TRP A 119 -12.77 12.73 -20.28
C TRP A 119 -12.63 13.64 -21.49
N ASN A 120 -11.46 14.26 -21.72
CA ASN A 120 -11.19 15.09 -22.92
C ASN A 120 -9.82 14.87 -23.58
N GLY A 121 -9.09 13.79 -23.25
CA GLY A 121 -7.70 13.61 -23.71
C GLY A 121 -7.44 12.23 -24.32
N LEU A 122 -7.59 12.15 -25.64
CA LEU A 122 -7.05 11.13 -26.55
C LEU A 122 -7.08 9.66 -26.08
N VAL A 123 -8.12 8.97 -26.54
CA VAL A 123 -8.16 7.52 -26.72
C VAL A 123 -7.04 7.13 -27.69
N THR A 124 -5.87 6.76 -27.18
CA THR A 124 -4.83 6.13 -28.00
C THR A 124 -4.22 5.00 -27.21
N PHE A 125 -4.78 3.80 -27.32
CA PHE A 125 -4.03 2.56 -27.43
C PHE A 125 -4.97 1.45 -27.94
N GLY A 126 -4.66 0.92 -29.12
CA GLY A 126 -5.15 -0.38 -29.59
C GLY A 126 -6.41 -0.34 -30.44
N GLN A 127 -6.22 -0.45 -31.75
CA GLN A 127 -7.27 -0.84 -32.69
C GLN A 127 -7.95 -2.15 -32.23
N ILE A 128 -9.24 -2.27 -32.57
CA ILE A 128 -10.15 -3.42 -32.42
C ILE A 128 -11.01 -3.38 -31.16
N VAL A 129 -12.09 -2.59 -31.18
CA VAL A 129 -13.45 -3.13 -31.38
C VAL A 129 -14.43 -2.01 -31.77
N ALA A 130 -15.05 -2.20 -32.94
CA ALA A 130 -16.37 -1.74 -33.36
C ALA A 130 -16.80 -0.27 -33.11
N ASN A 131 -16.71 0.54 -34.16
CA ASN A 131 -17.81 1.39 -34.65
C ASN A 131 -18.65 2.14 -33.58
N ILE A 132 -18.05 3.03 -32.80
CA ILE A 132 -18.80 4.06 -32.06
C ILE A 132 -18.71 5.36 -32.84
N PHE A 133 -19.67 5.56 -33.75
CA PHE A 133 -19.95 6.85 -34.36
C PHE A 133 -20.53 7.79 -33.28
N ILE A 134 -19.66 8.55 -32.61
CA ILE A 134 -20.10 9.67 -31.79
C ILE A 134 -20.55 10.77 -32.76
N TRP A 135 -21.86 10.97 -32.86
CA TRP A 135 -22.51 12.08 -33.58
C TRP A 135 -22.08 13.43 -32.97
N THR A 136 -20.92 13.98 -33.34
CA THR A 136 -20.66 15.42 -33.15
C THR A 136 -21.28 16.18 -34.31
N GLY A 137 -22.62 16.22 -34.33
CA GLY A 137 -23.42 16.92 -35.32
C GLY A 137 -24.05 18.18 -34.76
N ILE A 138 -23.26 19.16 -34.33
CA ILE A 138 -23.70 20.56 -34.28
C ILE A 138 -22.76 21.32 -35.21
N PHE A 139 -23.35 21.99 -36.20
CA PHE A 139 -22.74 22.61 -37.40
C PHE A 139 -22.49 21.67 -38.58
N SER A 140 -23.56 21.33 -39.30
CA SER A 140 -23.44 21.10 -40.75
C SER A 140 -24.13 22.24 -41.49
N PRO A 141 -23.35 23.15 -42.09
CA PRO A 141 -23.75 23.71 -43.37
C PRO A 141 -22.59 23.59 -44.34
N VAL A 142 -22.66 22.72 -45.35
CA VAL A 142 -22.22 23.00 -46.73
C VAL A 142 -22.89 21.98 -47.65
N TRP A 143 -23.55 22.50 -48.68
CA TRP A 143 -24.12 21.77 -49.80
C TRP A 143 -23.03 21.25 -50.74
N VAL A 144 -23.07 19.98 -51.15
CA VAL A 144 -22.49 19.54 -52.43
C VAL A 144 -23.53 18.68 -53.15
N VAL A 145 -23.94 19.15 -54.32
CA VAL A 145 -24.98 18.58 -55.19
C VAL A 145 -24.33 17.58 -56.16
N ILE A 146 -24.79 16.33 -56.21
CA ILE A 146 -24.77 15.52 -57.44
C ILE A 146 -26.03 14.64 -57.48
N GLY A 147 -26.94 14.99 -58.39
CA GLY A 147 -27.88 14.04 -59.03
C GLY A 147 -29.09 13.56 -58.24
N GLY A 148 -30.24 14.24 -58.42
CA GLY A 148 -31.55 13.57 -58.42
C GLY A 148 -32.42 13.73 -57.17
N ILE A 149 -33.32 14.72 -57.23
CA ILE A 149 -34.65 14.75 -56.57
C ILE A 149 -34.63 14.64 -55.03
N ILE A 150 -34.59 15.78 -54.34
CA ILE A 150 -35.03 15.89 -52.94
C ILE A 150 -36.26 16.79 -52.90
N LEU A 151 -37.40 16.18 -52.63
CA LEU A 151 -38.71 16.82 -52.44
C LEU A 151 -38.68 17.83 -51.29
N TYR A 152 -39.09 19.05 -51.59
CA TYR A 152 -39.17 20.18 -50.66
C TYR A 152 -40.43 20.04 -49.78
N TYR A 153 -40.29 19.76 -48.47
CA TYR A 153 -41.39 19.94 -47.50
C TYR A 153 -40.97 20.96 -46.44
N TRP A 154 -41.26 22.24 -46.71
CA TRP A 154 -41.12 23.31 -45.73
C TRP A 154 -42.45 23.53 -44.99
N ARG A 155 -42.52 23.16 -43.70
CA ARG A 155 -43.68 23.45 -42.84
C ARG A 155 -43.57 24.85 -42.25
N ARG A 156 -44.14 25.79 -43.01
CA ARG A 156 -44.77 27.07 -42.63
C ARG A 156 -44.79 27.41 -41.12
N ARG A 157 -43.99 28.41 -40.70
CA ARG A 157 -44.33 29.26 -39.54
C ARG A 157 -44.93 30.57 -40.04
N HIS A 158 -46.23 30.74 -39.78
CA HIS A 158 -46.95 32.00 -39.96
C HIS A 158 -46.66 32.95 -38.80
N ARG A 159 -46.24 34.19 -39.09
CA ARG A 159 -46.57 35.36 -38.26
C ARG A 159 -47.17 36.41 -39.18
N LYS A 160 -48.38 36.84 -38.84
CA LYS A 160 -49.20 37.80 -39.59
C LYS A 160 -48.66 39.23 -39.44
N GLN A 161 -48.87 40.01 -40.50
CA GLN A 161 -48.65 41.46 -40.59
C GLN A 161 -49.70 42.25 -39.78
N VAL A 162 -49.32 43.43 -39.28
CA VAL A 162 -50.24 44.55 -38.95
C VAL A 162 -49.66 45.81 -39.61
N GLN A 163 -50.58 46.62 -40.16
CA GLN A 163 -50.39 47.81 -41.01
C GLN A 163 -49.51 48.91 -40.40
#